data_AF-A0AAU8H4A4-F1
#
_entry.id   AF-A0AAU8H4A4-F1
#
_cell.length_a   1.000
_cell.length_b   1.000
_cell.length_c   1.000
_cell.angle_alpha   90.00
_cell.angle_beta   90.00
_cell.angle_gamma   90.00
#
_symmetry.space_group_name_H-M   'P 1'
#
loop_
_entity.id
_entity.type
_entity.pdbx_description
1 polymer ?
#
loop_
_entity_poly.entity_id
_entity_poly.type
_entity_poly.pdbx_seq_one_letter_code
_entity_poly.pdbx_strand_id
1 'polypeptide(L)'
;MHDRIIADTSVLIALEKINLLDLLCKIYKEVIIPEGVLKEFGSINLGCFSTKSVDSKLVNLFIKEMNLGKGEAEVIALSYNTGIPVLIDDLRARKLADEIGLTVSGTIGVLMKAQKMGIIESALEKVLELKKMGFYISDEIIRHISRFY
;
A
#
# COMPACT_ATOMS: atom_id res chain seq x y z
N MET A 1 -8.08 -1.76 15.46
CA MET A 1 -8.16 -2.08 14.02
C MET A 1 -8.38 -0.76 13.31
N HIS A 2 -7.55 -0.39 12.33
CA HIS A 2 -7.69 0.90 11.65
C HIS A 2 -8.71 0.78 10.52
N ASP A 3 -9.72 1.66 10.56
CA ASP A 3 -10.80 1.72 9.57
C ASP A 3 -10.41 2.50 8.31
N ARG A 4 -9.32 3.28 8.37
CA ARG A 4 -8.81 4.10 7.26
C ARG A 4 -7.38 3.68 6.96
N ILE A 5 -6.99 3.77 5.69
CA ILE A 5 -5.64 3.48 5.24
C ILE A 5 -5.22 4.47 4.16
N ILE A 6 -3.92 4.80 4.07
CA ILE A 6 -3.37 5.55 2.94
C ILE A 6 -2.63 4.56 2.03
N ALA A 7 -2.88 4.59 0.72
CA ALA A 7 -2.27 3.65 -0.22
C ALA A 7 -1.33 4.32 -1.22
N ASP A 8 -0.18 3.70 -1.45
CA ASP A 8 0.74 4.03 -2.54
C ASP A 8 0.34 3.36 -3.87
N THR A 9 0.77 3.95 -4.99
CA THR A 9 0.49 3.48 -6.36
C THR A 9 0.90 2.02 -6.55
N SER A 10 2.09 1.63 -6.05
CA SER A 10 2.63 0.28 -6.23
C SER A 10 1.69 -0.81 -5.71
N VAL A 11 1.04 -0.57 -4.56
CA VAL A 11 0.08 -1.47 -3.94
C VAL A 11 -1.21 -1.55 -4.75
N LEU A 12 -1.69 -0.41 -5.26
CA LEU A 12 -2.88 -0.36 -6.11
C LEU A 12 -2.67 -1.17 -7.41
N ILE A 13 -1.53 -0.97 -8.07
CA ILE A 13 -1.16 -1.70 -9.29
C ILE A 13 -1.05 -3.19 -9.00
N ALA A 14 -0.40 -3.59 -7.90
CA ALA A 14 -0.28 -5.00 -7.55
C ALA A 14 -1.64 -5.66 -7.38
N LEU A 15 -2.55 -5.06 -6.61
CA LEU A 15 -3.89 -5.60 -6.39
C LEU A 15 -4.75 -5.57 -7.66
N GLU A 16 -4.65 -4.53 -8.48
CA GLU A 16 -5.35 -4.45 -9.76
C GLU A 16 -4.91 -5.58 -10.72
N LYS A 17 -3.62 -5.88 -10.79
CA LYS A 17 -3.06 -6.91 -11.68
C LYS A 17 -3.64 -8.31 -11.42
N ILE A 18 -3.99 -8.61 -10.18
CA ILE A 18 -4.62 -9.88 -9.78
C ILE A 18 -6.14 -9.76 -9.59
N ASN A 19 -6.75 -8.68 -10.08
CA ASN A 19 -8.19 -8.39 -9.97
C ASN A 19 -8.74 -8.37 -8.54
N LEU A 20 -7.95 -7.88 -7.58
CA LEU A 20 -8.29 -7.80 -6.16
C LEU A 20 -8.21 -6.37 -5.61
N LEU A 21 -8.35 -5.34 -6.44
CA LEU A 21 -8.35 -3.94 -5.96
C LEU A 21 -9.54 -3.66 -5.01
N ASP A 22 -10.70 -4.28 -5.25
CA ASP A 22 -11.91 -4.18 -4.43
C ASP A 22 -11.73 -4.72 -3.01
N LEU A 23 -10.71 -5.55 -2.78
CA LEU A 23 -10.32 -6.05 -1.47
C LEU A 23 -10.09 -4.92 -0.47
N LEU A 24 -9.52 -3.80 -0.93
CA LEU A 24 -9.26 -2.66 -0.05
C LEU A 24 -10.56 -2.10 0.54
N CYS A 25 -11.65 -2.06 -0.25
CA CYS A 25 -12.97 -1.63 0.23
C CYS A 25 -13.66 -2.66 1.13
N LYS A 26 -13.29 -3.94 1.04
CA LYS A 26 -13.79 -4.98 1.96
C LYS A 26 -13.07 -4.95 3.31
N ILE A 27 -11.85 -4.44 3.34
CA ILE A 27 -10.98 -4.42 4.52
C ILE A 27 -11.06 -3.09 5.28
N TYR A 28 -11.16 -1.97 4.56
CA TYR A 28 -11.11 -0.62 5.10
C TYR A 28 -12.39 0.14 4.75
N LYS A 29 -12.86 0.98 5.68
CA LYS A 29 -13.99 1.89 5.43
C LYS A 29 -13.62 2.99 4.45
N GLU A 30 -12.36 3.42 4.46
CA GLU A 30 -11.86 4.44 3.55
C GLU A 30 -10.39 4.17 3.16
N VAL A 31 -10.12 4.28 1.86
CA VAL A 31 -8.78 4.21 1.29
C VAL A 31 -8.44 5.58 0.77
N ILE A 32 -7.49 6.24 1.42
CA ILE A 32 -7.06 7.58 1.09
C ILE A 32 -5.88 7.48 0.13
N ILE A 33 -5.94 8.20 -0.98
CA ILE A 33 -4.83 8.30 -1.92
C ILE A 33 -4.46 9.78 -2.11
N PRO A 34 -3.17 10.12 -2.10
CA PRO A 34 -2.75 11.45 -2.50
C PRO A 34 -3.00 11.73 -3.98
N GLU A 35 -3.05 13.00 -4.36
CA GLU A 35 -3.21 13.39 -5.77
C GLU A 35 -2.12 12.84 -6.68
N GLY A 36 -0.88 12.74 -6.21
CA GLY A 36 0.24 12.17 -6.96
C GLY A 36 0.03 10.70 -7.27
N VAL A 37 -0.50 9.94 -6.31
CA VAL A 37 -0.87 8.53 -6.49
C VAL A 37 -2.01 8.40 -7.51
N LEU A 38 -3.05 9.23 -7.40
CA LEU A 38 -4.14 9.21 -8.39
C LEU A 38 -3.64 9.56 -9.80
N LYS A 39 -2.74 10.53 -9.94
CA LYS A 39 -2.16 10.93 -11.23
C LYS A 39 -1.37 9.81 -11.89
N GLU A 40 -0.70 8.98 -11.09
CA GLU A 40 0.09 7.85 -11.60
C GLU A 40 -0.78 6.63 -11.89
N PHE A 41 -1.72 6.31 -10.99
CA PHE A 41 -2.61 5.17 -11.12
C PHE A 41 -3.67 5.37 -12.22
N GLY A 42 -4.16 6.60 -12.38
CA GLY A 42 -5.23 6.94 -13.32
C GLY A 42 -6.57 7.13 -12.61
N SER A 43 -7.59 6.34 -12.96
CA SER A 43 -8.94 6.48 -12.42
C SER A 43 -9.30 5.31 -11.50
N ILE A 44 -10.02 5.63 -10.42
CA ILE A 44 -10.55 4.64 -9.47
C ILE A 44 -12.04 4.86 -9.32
N ASN A 45 -12.83 3.84 -9.71
CA ASN A 45 -14.29 3.88 -9.65
C ASN A 45 -14.82 3.00 -8.49
N LEU A 46 -14.22 3.15 -7.30
CA LEU A 46 -14.60 2.41 -6.10
C LEU A 46 -14.96 3.39 -4.98
N GLY A 47 -16.16 3.25 -4.43
CA GLY A 47 -16.74 4.24 -3.50
C GLY A 47 -16.03 4.38 -2.15
N CYS A 48 -15.12 3.47 -1.80
CA CYS A 48 -14.32 3.60 -0.57
C CYS A 48 -13.08 4.50 -0.73
N PHE A 49 -12.74 4.89 -1.96
CA PHE A 49 -11.55 5.70 -2.22
C PHE A 49 -11.84 7.19 -2.06
N SER A 50 -10.92 7.90 -1.43
CA SER A 50 -10.94 9.36 -1.34
C SER A 50 -9.58 9.94 -1.70
N THR A 51 -9.59 11.07 -2.39
CA THR A 51 -8.36 11.77 -2.80
C THR A 51 -8.09 12.94 -1.86
N LYS A 52 -6.84 13.09 -1.44
CA LYS A 52 -6.41 14.24 -0.62
C LYS A 52 -5.16 14.92 -1.16
N SER A 53 -5.11 16.23 -1.03
CA SER A 53 -3.88 17.00 -1.23
C SER A 53 -3.03 16.98 0.04
N VAL A 54 -1.71 17.16 -0.13
CA VAL A 54 -0.72 17.06 0.95
C VAL A 54 0.14 18.33 0.95
N ASP A 55 0.61 18.77 2.13
CA ASP A 55 1.50 19.92 2.23
C ASP A 55 2.80 19.68 1.46
N SER A 56 3.04 20.56 0.49
CA SER A 56 4.22 20.58 -0.36
C SER A 56 5.55 20.68 0.39
N LYS A 57 5.62 21.27 1.60
CA LYS A 57 6.91 21.46 2.28
C LYS A 57 7.56 20.13 2.68
N LEU A 58 6.80 19.28 3.38
CA LEU A 58 7.29 17.97 3.82
C LEU A 58 7.50 17.03 2.62
N VAL A 59 6.60 17.09 1.64
CA VAL A 59 6.74 16.36 0.38
C VAL A 59 8.05 16.72 -0.34
N ASN A 60 8.35 18.02 -0.48
CA ASN A 60 9.58 18.48 -1.11
C ASN A 60 10.84 18.05 -0.34
N LEU A 61 10.78 18.00 0.99
CA LEU A 61 11.89 17.50 1.82
C LEU A 61 12.15 16.02 1.53
N PHE A 62 11.11 15.19 1.52
CA PHE A 62 11.24 13.76 1.25
C PHE A 62 11.71 13.48 -0.19
N ILE A 63 11.25 14.25 -1.17
CA ILE A 63 11.74 14.11 -2.55
C ILE A 63 13.23 14.46 -2.64
N LYS A 64 13.67 15.58 -2.06
CA LYS A 64 15.04 16.08 -2.23
C LYS A 64 16.07 15.34 -1.38
N GLU A 65 15.75 15.11 -0.11
CA GLU A 65 16.71 14.58 0.86
C GLU A 65 16.66 13.06 0.95
N MET A 66 15.50 12.44 0.68
CA MET A 66 15.29 10.98 0.77
C MET A 66 15.18 10.30 -0.60
N ASN A 67 15.24 11.08 -1.70
CA ASN A 67 15.19 10.60 -3.08
C ASN A 67 13.96 9.71 -3.35
N LEU A 68 12.80 10.12 -2.81
CA LEU A 68 11.52 9.45 -3.03
C LEU A 68 10.80 9.99 -4.26
N GLY A 69 9.98 9.13 -4.86
CA GLY A 69 9.00 9.54 -5.84
C GLY A 69 7.96 10.49 -5.24
N LYS A 70 7.31 11.31 -6.07
CA LYS A 70 6.30 12.27 -5.60
C LYS A 70 5.13 11.57 -4.90
N GLY A 71 4.62 10.48 -5.45
CA GLY A 71 3.52 9.70 -4.85
C GLY A 71 3.89 9.15 -3.47
N GLU A 72 5.04 8.50 -3.36
CA GLU A 72 5.58 7.97 -2.10
C GLU A 72 5.76 9.06 -1.03
N ALA A 73 6.37 10.19 -1.41
CA ALA A 73 6.56 11.33 -0.52
C ALA A 73 5.23 11.90 -0.02
N GLU A 74 4.22 11.99 -0.88
CA GLU A 74 2.88 12.41 -0.50
C GLU A 74 2.19 11.41 0.45
N VAL A 75 2.32 10.11 0.22
CA VAL A 75 1.78 9.05 1.09
C VAL A 75 2.37 9.15 2.50
N ILE A 76 3.69 9.23 2.60
CA ILE A 76 4.40 9.31 3.88
C ILE A 76 4.08 10.62 4.60
N ALA A 77 4.09 11.75 3.90
CA ALA A 77 3.77 13.05 4.49
C ALA A 77 2.32 13.11 4.98
N LEU A 78 1.37 12.54 4.25
CA LEU A 78 -0.02 12.48 4.66
C LEU A 78 -0.21 11.62 5.92
N SER A 79 0.46 10.46 5.97
CA SER A 79 0.44 9.58 7.14
C SER A 79 1.04 10.25 8.36
N TYR A 80 2.20 10.89 8.22
CA TYR A 80 2.86 11.63 9.29
C TYR A 80 1.94 12.72 9.88
N ASN A 81 1.23 13.46 9.03
CA ASN A 81 0.34 14.53 9.47
C ASN A 81 -0.98 14.04 10.10
N THR A 82 -1.43 12.82 9.78
CA THR A 82 -2.77 12.33 10.17
C THR A 82 -2.75 11.17 11.16
N GLY A 83 -1.61 10.50 11.33
CA GLY A 83 -1.48 9.25 12.09
C GLY A 83 -2.16 8.05 11.44
N ILE A 84 -2.63 8.16 10.19
CA ILE A 84 -3.30 7.06 9.48
C ILE A 84 -2.22 6.11 8.93
N PRO A 85 -2.35 4.78 9.11
CA PRO A 85 -1.37 3.82 8.59
C PRO A 85 -1.29 3.81 7.06
N VAL A 86 -0.17 3.31 6.53
CA VAL A 86 0.13 3.32 5.09
C VAL A 86 0.31 1.92 4.50
N LEU A 87 0.01 1.78 3.21
CA LEU A 87 0.39 0.64 2.38
C LEU A 87 1.50 1.08 1.42
N ILE A 88 2.71 0.53 1.59
CA ILE A 88 3.91 0.83 0.82
C ILE A 88 4.66 -0.48 0.53
N ASP A 89 4.93 -0.74 -0.74
CA ASP A 89 5.80 -1.87 -1.17
C ASP A 89 7.23 -1.42 -1.52
N ASP A 90 7.47 -0.14 -1.86
CA ASP A 90 8.82 0.36 -2.12
C ASP A 90 9.69 0.32 -0.85
N LEU A 91 10.90 -0.22 -0.99
CA LEU A 91 11.81 -0.45 0.14
C LEU A 91 12.35 0.85 0.74
N ARG A 92 12.62 1.88 -0.08
CA ARG A 92 13.14 3.16 0.41
C ARG A 92 12.05 3.93 1.14
N ALA A 93 10.87 4.02 0.55
CA ALA A 93 9.70 4.65 1.15
C ALA A 93 9.31 3.94 2.45
N ARG A 94 9.28 2.60 2.47
CA ARG A 94 9.02 1.81 3.67
C ARG A 94 10.06 2.07 4.75
N LYS A 95 11.36 2.08 4.41
CA LYS A 95 12.42 2.35 5.38
C LYS A 95 12.27 3.71 6.03
N LEU A 96 12.01 4.76 5.25
CA LEU A 96 11.76 6.09 5.80
C LEU A 96 10.55 6.07 6.72
N ALA A 97 9.43 5.49 6.28
CA ALA A 97 8.20 5.42 7.06
C ALA A 97 8.40 4.71 8.40
N ASP A 98 9.18 3.62 8.42
CA ASP A 98 9.56 2.91 9.65
C ASP A 98 10.47 3.78 10.54
N GLU A 99 11.47 4.48 9.98
CA GLU A 99 12.39 5.37 10.71
C GLU A 99 11.67 6.53 11.41
N ILE A 100 10.61 7.07 10.80
CA ILE A 100 9.79 8.15 11.39
C ILE A 100 8.57 7.62 12.19
N GLY A 101 8.53 6.32 12.47
CA GLY A 101 7.57 5.70 13.39
C GLY A 101 6.15 5.53 12.84
N LEU A 102 5.98 5.47 11.52
CA LEU A 102 4.67 5.20 10.91
C LEU A 102 4.30 3.72 11.03
N THR A 103 2.99 3.45 11.01
CA THR A 103 2.48 2.08 10.90
C THR A 103 2.40 1.69 9.42
N VAL A 104 3.25 0.76 8.99
CA VAL A 104 3.42 0.39 7.57
C VAL A 104 3.00 -1.05 7.30
N SER A 105 2.18 -1.24 6.27
CA SER A 105 1.90 -2.54 5.63
C SER A 105 2.21 -2.44 4.13
N GLY A 106 2.00 -3.51 3.38
CA GLY A 106 2.13 -3.55 1.92
C GLY A 106 1.13 -4.53 1.31
N THR A 107 1.29 -4.86 0.03
CA THR A 107 0.37 -5.76 -0.70
C THR A 107 0.25 -7.12 -0.03
N ILE A 108 1.37 -7.72 0.39
CA ILE A 108 1.38 -9.02 1.09
C ILE A 108 0.58 -8.95 2.39
N GLY A 109 0.76 -7.88 3.18
CA GLY A 109 0.03 -7.69 4.44
C GLY A 109 -1.48 -7.56 4.21
N VAL A 110 -1.88 -6.91 3.11
CA VAL A 110 -3.28 -6.81 2.69
C VAL A 110 -3.85 -8.18 2.32
N LEU A 111 -3.12 -8.99 1.54
CA LEU A 111 -3.54 -10.34 1.16
C LEU A 111 -3.66 -11.27 2.38
N MET A 112 -2.69 -11.23 3.29
CA MET A 112 -2.75 -12.01 4.54
C MET A 112 -3.94 -11.58 5.41
N LYS A 113 -4.22 -10.27 5.48
CA LYS A 113 -5.39 -9.75 6.21
C LYS A 113 -6.69 -10.21 5.57
N ALA A 114 -6.78 -10.21 4.24
CA ALA A 114 -7.94 -10.72 3.51
C ALA A 114 -8.21 -12.19 3.78
N GLN A 115 -7.17 -13.02 3.78
CA GLN A 115 -7.30 -14.45 4.10
C GLN A 115 -7.78 -14.65 5.52
N LYS A 116 -7.19 -13.92 6.49
CA LYS A 116 -7.62 -13.99 7.89
C LYS A 116 -9.09 -13.58 8.09
N MET A 117 -9.60 -12.69 7.23
CA MET A 117 -11.00 -12.26 7.22
C MET A 117 -11.93 -13.19 6.40
N GLY A 118 -11.39 -14.24 5.76
CA GLY A 118 -12.16 -15.14 4.89
C GLY A 118 -12.61 -14.51 3.57
N ILE A 119 -12.01 -13.39 3.15
CA ILE A 119 -12.35 -12.71 1.89
C ILE A 119 -11.71 -13.42 0.70
N ILE A 120 -10.52 -14.01 0.91
CA ILE A 120 -9.83 -14.86 -0.05
C ILE A 120 -9.44 -16.17 0.63
N GLU A 121 -9.31 -17.23 -0.14
CA GLU A 121 -8.94 -18.56 0.38
C GLU A 121 -7.46 -18.63 0.76
N SER A 122 -6.59 -18.05 -0.08
CA SER A 122 -5.15 -18.24 0.04
C SER A 122 -4.34 -17.00 -0.38
N ALA A 123 -3.72 -16.32 0.58
CA ALA A 123 -2.76 -15.24 0.32
C ALA A 123 -1.51 -15.75 -0.41
N LEU A 124 -1.04 -16.96 -0.08
CA LEU A 124 0.10 -17.59 -0.74
C LEU A 124 -0.12 -17.74 -2.24
N GLU A 125 -1.29 -18.22 -2.66
CA GLU A 125 -1.62 -18.35 -4.08
C GLU A 125 -1.58 -17.01 -4.79
N LYS A 126 -2.15 -15.96 -4.18
CA LYS A 126 -2.16 -14.60 -4.73
C LYS A 126 -0.77 -13.98 -4.80
N VAL A 127 0.09 -14.27 -3.82
CA VAL A 127 1.50 -13.87 -3.84
C VAL A 127 2.26 -14.58 -4.96
N LEU A 128 2.01 -15.87 -5.19
CA LEU A 128 2.62 -16.60 -6.31
C LEU A 128 2.10 -16.11 -7.67
N GLU A 129 0.84 -15.70 -7.76
CA GLU A 129 0.25 -15.06 -8.94
C GLU A 129 0.97 -13.76 -9.27
N LEU A 130 1.17 -12.87 -8.29
CA LEU A 130 1.96 -11.65 -8.45
C LEU A 130 3.40 -11.92 -8.92
N LYS A 131 4.07 -12.91 -8.31
CA LYS A 131 5.43 -13.30 -8.71
C LYS A 131 5.49 -13.74 -10.18
N LYS A 132 4.49 -14.49 -10.66
CA LYS A 132 4.38 -14.89 -12.08
C LYS A 132 4.16 -13.70 -13.01
N MET A 133 3.53 -12.62 -12.53
CA MET A 133 3.33 -11.37 -13.28
C MET A 133 4.54 -10.43 -13.24
N GLY A 134 5.67 -10.86 -12.65
CA GLY A 134 6.92 -10.10 -12.64
C GLY A 134 7.15 -9.23 -11.40
N PHE A 135 6.27 -9.29 -10.39
CA PHE A 135 6.53 -8.61 -9.12
C PHE A 135 7.66 -9.29 -8.36
N TYR A 136 8.60 -8.49 -7.84
CA TYR A 136 9.67 -9.00 -7.00
C TYR A 136 9.14 -9.41 -5.63
N ILE A 137 9.26 -10.69 -5.30
CA ILE A 137 8.86 -11.24 -4.01
C ILE A 137 9.95 -12.22 -3.56
N SER A 138 10.58 -11.92 -2.43
CA SER A 138 11.65 -12.75 -1.88
C SER A 138 11.13 -14.11 -1.43
N ASP A 139 11.97 -15.14 -1.52
CA ASP A 139 11.60 -16.47 -1.04
C ASP A 139 11.42 -16.50 0.49
N GLU A 140 12.01 -15.53 1.21
CA GLU A 140 11.77 -15.35 2.64
C GLU A 140 10.33 -14.94 2.93
N ILE A 141 9.78 -13.99 2.18
CA ILE A 141 8.38 -13.59 2.29
C ILE A 141 7.47 -14.79 2.01
N ILE A 142 7.76 -15.56 0.95
CA ILE A 142 6.98 -16.76 0.60
C ILE A 142 7.00 -17.76 1.75
N ARG A 143 8.19 -18.08 2.28
CA ARG A 143 8.33 -18.99 3.44
C ARG A 143 7.61 -18.46 4.67
N HIS A 144 7.62 -17.15 4.91
CA HIS A 144 6.92 -16.54 6.03
C HIS A 144 5.42 -16.76 5.92
N ILE A 145 4.83 -16.53 4.74
CA ILE A 145 3.40 -16.73 4.49
C ILE A 145 3.01 -18.20 4.64
N SER A 146 3.83 -19.14 4.13
CA SER A 146 3.56 -20.58 4.22
C SER A 146 3.50 -21.13 5.64
N ARG A 147 4.01 -20.42 6.66
CA ARG A 147 3.91 -20.84 8.08
C ARG A 147 2.53 -20.63 8.70
N PHE A 148 1.66 -19.89 8.02
CA PHE A 148 0.28 -19.61 8.48
C PHE A 148 -0.75 -20.55 7.85
N TYR A 149 -0.28 -21.58 7.15
CA TYR A 149 -1.04 -22.70 6.60
C TYR A 149 -0.64 -23.97 7.35
#